data_AF-A0A139AZU7-F1
#
_entry.id   AF-A0A139AZU7-F1
#
_cell.length_a   1.000
_cell.length_b   1.000
_cell.length_c   1.000
_cell.angle_alpha   90.00
_cell.angle_beta   90.00
_cell.angle_gamma   90.00
#
_symmetry.space_group_name_H-M   'P 1'
#
loop_
_entity.id
_entity.type
_entity.pdbx_description
1 polymer ?
#
loop_
_entity_poly.entity_id
_entity_poly.type
_entity_poly.pdbx_seq_one_letter_code
_entity_poly.pdbx_strand_id
1 'polypeptide(L)'
;MSGGSTPRFPRPIVTTGVRRRYTEFSALHRALSSVYVGPWCDMLVVPPLPPKRRLGRFDDAFVEERRRELEAWVNRVAADASVRQTREFRAFVGWRDGEGGLE
;
A
#
# COMPACT_ATOMS: atom_id res chain seq x y z
N MET A 1 34.15 -34.05 1.25
CA MET A 1 33.64 -32.86 0.52
C MET A 1 32.19 -33.15 0.17
N SER A 2 31.22 -32.58 0.88
CA SER A 2 29.79 -32.73 0.54
C SER A 2 29.06 -31.44 0.89
N GLY A 3 29.15 -30.46 -0.01
CA GLY A 3 28.27 -29.29 0.01
C GLY A 3 26.96 -29.66 -0.68
N GLY A 4 25.98 -30.14 0.09
CA GLY A 4 24.61 -30.29 -0.41
C GLY A 4 24.01 -28.90 -0.60
N SER A 5 23.90 -28.45 -1.85
CA SER A 5 23.23 -27.19 -2.17
C SER A 5 21.73 -27.39 -2.00
N THR A 6 21.14 -26.80 -0.96
CA THR A 6 19.69 -26.86 -0.73
C THR A 6 18.96 -26.32 -1.97
N PRO A 7 18.02 -27.09 -2.56
CA PRO A 7 17.23 -26.57 -3.66
C PRO A 7 16.43 -25.37 -3.17
N ARG A 8 16.77 -24.19 -3.69
CA ARG A 8 16.05 -22.95 -3.39
C ARG A 8 14.75 -22.97 -4.19
N PHE A 9 13.71 -23.57 -3.60
CA PHE A 9 12.38 -23.47 -4.18
C PHE A 9 11.98 -22.00 -4.28
N PRO A 10 11.45 -21.53 -5.43
CA PRO A 10 10.93 -20.18 -5.53
C PRO A 10 9.82 -20.03 -4.49
N ARG A 11 9.87 -18.94 -3.72
CA ARG A 11 8.80 -18.65 -2.75
C ARG A 11 7.47 -18.58 -3.51
N PRO A 12 6.42 -19.29 -3.06
CA PRO A 12 5.12 -19.19 -3.71
C PRO A 12 4.67 -17.74 -3.70
N ILE A 13 4.18 -17.26 -4.84
CA ILE A 13 3.58 -15.92 -4.93
C ILE A 13 2.27 -15.99 -4.15
N VAL A 14 2.24 -15.39 -2.96
CA VAL A 14 1.03 -15.30 -2.15
C VAL A 14 0.29 -14.03 -2.55
N THR A 15 -0.96 -14.19 -2.99
CA THR A 15 -1.87 -13.05 -3.21
C THR A 15 -2.68 -12.83 -1.94
N THR A 16 -2.56 -11.65 -1.34
CA THR A 16 -3.40 -11.23 -0.21
C THR A 16 -4.50 -10.28 -0.71
N GLY A 17 -5.72 -10.46 -0.21
CA GLY A 17 -6.83 -9.53 -0.43
C GLY A 17 -7.14 -8.77 0.85
N VAL A 18 -7.10 -7.43 0.79
CA VAL A 18 -7.49 -6.56 1.90
C VAL A 18 -8.66 -5.67 1.51
N ARG A 19 -9.57 -5.40 2.46
CA ARG A 19 -10.63 -4.40 2.30
C ARG A 19 -10.27 -3.16 3.10
N ARG A 20 -10.25 -2.00 2.44
CA ARG A 20 -9.92 -0.71 3.06
C ARG A 20 -10.98 0.33 2.74
N ARG A 21 -11.45 1.06 3.75
CA ARG A 21 -12.37 2.19 3.57
C ARG A 21 -11.60 3.46 3.23
N TYR A 22 -12.26 4.42 2.56
CA TYR A 22 -11.65 5.70 2.17
C TYR A 22 -10.94 6.44 3.33
N THR A 23 -11.45 6.37 4.56
CA THR A 23 -10.80 7.01 5.71
C THR A 23 -9.46 6.36 6.09
N GLU A 24 -9.27 5.08 5.83
CA GLU A 24 -7.97 4.42 5.98
C GLU A 24 -6.97 4.90 4.92
N PHE A 25 -7.41 5.08 3.66
CA PHE A 25 -6.59 5.71 2.63
C PHE A 25 -6.18 7.14 3.02
N SER A 26 -7.12 7.91 3.58
CA SER A 26 -6.82 9.27 4.09
C SER A 26 -5.79 9.26 5.22
N ALA A 27 -5.86 8.27 6.12
CA ALA A 27 -4.90 8.12 7.21
C ALA A 27 -3.51 7.75 6.69
N LEU A 28 -3.44 6.80 5.74
CA LEU A 28 -2.19 6.42 5.08
C LEU A 28 -1.56 7.62 4.36
N HIS A 29 -2.33 8.34 3.55
CA HIS A 29 -1.85 9.53 2.85
C HIS A 29 -1.23 10.54 3.82
N ARG A 30 -1.91 10.86 4.93
CA ARG A 30 -1.38 11.77 5.94
C ARG A 30 -0.08 11.26 6.57
N ALA A 31 -0.02 9.97 6.88
CA ALA A 31 1.17 9.36 7.49
C ALA A 31 2.38 9.42 6.54
N LEU A 32 2.19 9.06 5.27
CA LEU A 32 3.22 9.18 4.25
C LEU A 32 3.65 10.64 4.05
N SER A 33 2.69 11.58 3.95
CA SER A 33 3.02 13.00 3.85
C SER A 33 3.80 13.52 5.06
N SER A 34 3.57 13.01 6.27
CA SER A 34 4.30 13.47 7.46
C SER A 34 5.73 12.96 7.57
N VAL A 35 6.03 11.79 6.99
CA VAL A 35 7.36 11.16 7.07
C VAL A 35 8.29 11.68 5.99
N TYR A 36 7.76 12.04 4.82
CA TYR A 36 8.57 12.34 3.64
C TYR A 36 8.55 13.81 3.20
N VAL A 37 7.81 14.69 3.87
CA VAL A 37 7.89 16.14 3.66
C VAL A 37 8.81 16.74 4.72
N GLY A 38 10.11 16.48 4.58
CA GLY A 38 11.17 17.11 5.35
C GLY A 38 12.13 17.86 4.43
N PRO A 39 12.92 18.84 4.93
CA PRO A 39 13.80 19.69 4.10
C PRO A 39 14.93 18.92 3.39
N TRP A 40 15.08 17.62 3.64
CA TRP A 40 16.09 16.74 3.09
C TRP A 40 15.51 15.68 2.12
N CYS A 41 14.19 15.67 1.91
CA CYS A 41 13.52 14.63 1.12
C CYS A 41 12.76 15.27 -0.05
N ASP A 42 13.50 15.55 -1.13
CA ASP A 42 12.99 16.21 -2.33
C ASP A 42 12.34 15.23 -3.34
N MET A 43 12.14 13.96 -2.96
CA MET A 43 11.86 12.90 -3.92
C MET A 43 10.49 12.24 -3.85
N LEU A 44 9.80 12.28 -2.70
CA LEU A 44 8.48 11.64 -2.59
C LEU A 44 7.34 12.65 -2.70
N VAL A 45 6.86 12.85 -3.93
CA VAL A 45 5.58 13.53 -4.18
C VAL A 45 4.45 12.52 -3.98
N VAL A 46 3.87 12.50 -2.78
CA VAL A 46 2.65 11.70 -2.54
C VAL A 46 1.54 12.27 -3.44
N PRO A 47 0.95 11.46 -4.36
CA PRO A 47 -0.08 11.96 -5.26
C PRO A 47 -1.31 12.43 -4.48
N PRO A 48 -2.06 13.43 -4.98
CA PRO A 48 -3.24 13.92 -4.29
C PRO A 48 -4.29 12.82 -4.16
N LEU A 49 -4.85 12.68 -2.96
CA LEU A 49 -5.93 11.75 -2.69
C LEU A 49 -7.27 12.30 -3.23
N PRO A 50 -8.18 11.45 -3.73
CA PRO A 50 -9.53 11.85 -4.13
C PRO A 50 -10.25 12.69 -3.06
N PRO A 51 -10.99 13.74 -3.46
CA PRO A 51 -11.62 14.64 -2.51
C PRO A 51 -12.74 13.99 -1.69
N LYS A 52 -12.94 14.54 -0.49
CA LYS A 52 -14.05 14.17 0.39
C LYS A 52 -15.35 14.77 -0.14
N ARG A 53 -16.21 13.94 -0.74
CA ARG A 53 -17.60 14.32 -1.07
C ARG A 53 -18.52 14.03 0.11
N ARG A 54 -19.28 15.04 0.58
CA ARG A 54 -20.29 14.88 1.65
C ARG A 54 -21.67 14.55 1.09
N LEU A 55 -22.09 15.25 0.02
CA LEU A 55 -23.37 15.01 -0.65
C LEU A 55 -23.26 13.85 -1.65
N GLY A 56 -24.28 13.00 -1.74
CA GLY A 56 -24.29 11.85 -2.67
C GLY A 56 -23.12 10.87 -2.47
N ARG A 57 -22.52 10.80 -1.28
CA ARG A 57 -21.29 10.01 -1.04
C ARG A 57 -21.45 8.49 -1.16
N PHE A 58 -22.69 8.03 -1.27
CA PHE A 58 -23.09 6.63 -1.45
C PHE A 58 -23.74 6.37 -2.81
N ASP A 59 -23.73 7.37 -3.70
CA ASP A 59 -24.14 7.19 -5.09
C ASP A 59 -23.20 6.19 -5.78
N ASP A 60 -23.77 5.18 -6.45
CA ASP A 60 -23.00 4.05 -6.99
C ASP A 60 -21.99 4.50 -8.05
N ALA A 61 -22.37 5.46 -8.91
CA ALA A 61 -21.48 6.01 -9.93
C ALA A 61 -20.25 6.67 -9.28
N PHE A 62 -20.47 7.40 -8.18
CA PHE A 62 -19.39 8.01 -7.41
C PHE A 62 -18.53 7.01 -6.63
N VAL A 63 -19.14 5.97 -6.06
CA VAL A 63 -18.37 4.93 -5.38
C VAL A 63 -17.43 4.24 -6.36
N GLU A 64 -17.89 3.96 -7.57
CA GLU A 64 -17.08 3.35 -8.62
C GLU A 64 -16.01 4.33 -9.17
N GLU A 65 -16.35 5.59 -9.41
CA GLU A 65 -15.39 6.64 -9.77
C GLU A 65 -14.26 6.72 -8.72
N ARG A 66 -14.64 6.86 -7.44
CA ARG A 66 -13.68 6.90 -6.34
C ARG A 66 -12.85 5.63 -6.24
N ARG A 67 -13.42 4.44 -6.50
CA ARG A 67 -12.68 3.17 -6.48
C ARG A 67 -11.55 3.20 -7.51
N ARG A 68 -11.83 3.65 -8.74
CA ARG A 68 -10.83 3.78 -9.82
C ARG A 68 -9.74 4.77 -9.47
N GLU A 69 -10.11 5.92 -8.90
CA GLU A 69 -9.12 6.92 -8.50
C GLU A 69 -8.23 6.43 -7.35
N LEU A 70 -8.80 5.73 -6.36
CA LEU A 70 -8.04 5.13 -5.26
C LEU A 70 -7.10 4.01 -5.74
N GLU A 71 -7.52 3.22 -6.72
CA GLU A 71 -6.69 2.21 -7.38
C GLU A 71 -5.50 2.86 -8.09
N ALA A 72 -5.75 3.89 -8.90
CA ALA A 72 -4.68 4.65 -9.54
C ALA A 72 -3.74 5.35 -8.54
N TRP A 73 -4.29 5.84 -7.43
CA TRP A 73 -3.52 6.46 -6.35
C TRP A 73 -2.59 5.45 -5.67
N VAL A 74 -3.10 4.30 -5.23
CA VAL A 74 -2.28 3.31 -4.50
C VAL A 74 -1.22 2.69 -5.40
N ASN A 75 -1.51 2.48 -6.69
CA ASN A 75 -0.53 1.98 -7.65
C ASN A 75 0.64 2.96 -7.84
N ARG A 76 0.37 4.27 -7.90
CA ARG A 76 1.42 5.30 -7.95
C ARG A 76 2.25 5.34 -6.68
N VAL A 77 1.61 5.27 -5.52
CA VAL A 77 2.29 5.23 -4.21
C VAL A 77 3.17 3.99 -4.09
N ALA A 78 2.68 2.83 -4.56
CA ALA A 78 3.41 1.56 -4.51
C ALA A 78 4.59 1.48 -5.50
N ALA A 79 4.66 2.36 -6.51
CA ALA A 79 5.78 2.39 -7.45
C ALA A 79 7.10 2.73 -6.73
N ASP A 80 7.04 3.60 -5.72
CA ASP A 80 8.18 3.98 -4.91
C ASP A 80 8.62 2.82 -3.98
N ALA A 81 9.88 2.41 -4.08
CA ALA A 81 10.44 1.33 -3.28
C ALA A 81 10.57 1.71 -1.79
N SER A 82 10.87 2.98 -1.49
CA SER A 82 10.98 3.48 -0.11
C SER A 82 9.62 3.42 0.59
N VAL A 83 8.55 3.77 -0.10
CA VAL A 83 7.18 3.69 0.43
C VAL A 83 6.77 2.26 0.72
N ARG A 84 7.07 1.31 -0.19
CA ARG A 84 6.79 -0.12 0.02
C ARG A 84 7.48 -0.71 1.25
N GLN A 85 8.57 -0.09 1.69
CA GLN A 85 9.30 -0.51 2.89
C GLN A 85 8.75 0.11 4.18
N THR A 86 7.92 1.15 4.08
CA THR A 86 7.30 1.77 5.26
C THR A 86 6.41 0.79 6.02
N ARG A 87 6.38 0.96 7.34
CA ARG A 87 5.49 0.21 8.22
C ARG A 87 4.03 0.51 7.89
N GLU A 88 3.72 1.77 7.58
CA GLU A 88 2.38 2.27 7.30
C GLU A 88 1.81 1.61 6.04
N PHE A 89 2.58 1.58 4.95
CA PHE A 89 2.14 0.95 3.69
C PHE A 89 2.02 -0.56 3.83
N ARG A 90 2.99 -1.22 4.47
CA ARG A 90 2.94 -2.67 4.73
C ARG A 90 1.71 -3.07 5.55
N ALA A 91 1.42 -2.34 6.63
CA ALA A 91 0.22 -2.56 7.43
C ALA A 91 -1.05 -2.32 6.59
N PHE A 92 -1.06 -1.29 5.75
CA PHE A 92 -2.18 -0.98 4.87
C PHE A 92 -2.50 -2.13 3.89
N VAL A 93 -1.49 -2.67 3.20
CA VAL A 93 -1.69 -3.79 2.24
C VAL A 93 -1.84 -5.15 2.92
N GLY A 94 -1.79 -5.21 4.26
CA GLY A 94 -1.86 -6.46 5.01
C GLY A 94 -0.64 -7.35 4.76
N TRP A 95 0.51 -6.74 4.52
CA TRP A 95 1.78 -7.45 4.46
C TRP A 95 2.02 -8.13 5.81
N ARG A 96 2.09 -9.46 5.80
CA ARG A 96 2.49 -10.28 6.94
C ARG A 96 3.89 -10.74 6.63
N ASP A 97 4.86 -10.39 7.48
CA ASP A 97 6.18 -11.00 7.41
C ASP A 97 5.97 -12.51 7.59
N GLY A 98 6.56 -13.32 6.70
CA GLY A 98 6.22 -14.72 6.55
C GLY A 98 6.32 -15.51 7.86
N GLU A 99 5.20 -15.67 8.55
CA GLU A 99 4.97 -16.77 9.47
C GLU A 99 4.65 -18.01 8.63
N GLY A 100 5.68 -18.49 7.95
CA GLY A 100 5.88 -19.92 7.72
C GLY A 100 6.75 -20.45 8.85
N GLY A 101 6.27 -20.28 10.10
CA GLY A 101 6.77 -21.04 11.23
C GLY A 101 6.27 -22.47 11.08
N LEU A 102 7.21 -23.40 11.06
CA LEU A 102 6.99 -24.83 11.05
C LEU A 102 6.04 -25.22 12.18
N GLU A 103 4.86 -25.74 11.83
CA GLU A 103 4.13 -26.75 12.60
C GLU A 103 3.60 -27.81 11.64
#